data_AF-A0AAD2FHQ5-F1
#
_entry.id   AF-A0AAD2FHQ5-F1
#
_cell.length_a   1.000
_cell.length_b   1.000
_cell.length_c   1.000
_cell.angle_alpha   90.00
_cell.angle_beta   90.00
_cell.angle_gamma   90.00
#
_symmetry.space_group_name_H-M   'P 1'
#
loop_
_entity.id
_entity.type
_entity.pdbx_description
1 polymer ?
#
loop_
_entity_poly.entity_id
_entity_poly.type
_entity_poly.pdbx_seq_one_letter_code
_entity_poly.pdbx_strand_id
1 'polypeptide(L)'
;MKKSADAEYDFLDFWEANQKFFAMKQGTTENLMHFKERFLRQAEVLQDLYGVAWFRNFAVKTKAYAAIASTDTTAKDKFKDDIFEAVLATGFLCNCD
;
A
#
# COMPACT_ATOMS: atom_id res chain seq x y z
N MET A 1 -10.29 -1.09 -17.97
CA MET A 1 -9.29 -0.06 -18.35
C MET A 1 -8.56 -0.52 -19.59
N LYS A 2 -8.42 0.36 -20.61
CA LYS A 2 -7.76 0.02 -21.87
C LYS A 2 -6.24 0.01 -21.62
N LYS A 3 -5.64 -1.17 -21.73
CA LYS A 3 -4.17 -1.31 -21.76
C LYS A 3 -3.67 -0.63 -23.04
N SER A 4 -2.84 0.39 -22.93
CA SER A 4 -2.07 0.91 -24.05
C SER A 4 -1.11 -0.17 -24.54
N ALA A 5 -0.73 -0.12 -25.82
CA ALA A 5 0.02 -1.14 -26.52
C ALA A 5 1.44 -1.39 -25.96
N ASP A 6 1.93 -0.52 -25.06
CA ASP A 6 3.32 -0.51 -24.58
C ASP A 6 3.50 -0.80 -23.09
N ALA A 7 2.49 -1.37 -22.41
CA ALA A 7 2.59 -1.79 -21.00
C ALA A 7 3.04 -0.71 -19.97
N GLU A 8 3.20 0.54 -20.40
CA GLU A 8 3.37 1.69 -19.54
C GLU A 8 1.98 2.10 -19.05
N TYR A 9 1.71 1.80 -17.79
CA TYR A 9 0.70 2.54 -17.03
C TYR A 9 0.94 4.04 -17.29
N ASP A 10 -0.13 4.80 -17.55
CA ASP A 10 -0.02 6.23 -17.75
C ASP A 10 0.58 6.81 -16.46
N PHE A 11 1.82 7.32 -16.52
CA PHE A 11 2.56 7.82 -15.37
C PHE A 11 1.72 8.81 -14.54
N LEU A 12 0.80 9.51 -15.22
CA LEU A 12 -0.20 10.39 -14.64
C LEU A 12 -1.18 9.66 -13.72
N ASP A 13 -1.75 8.52 -14.14
CA ASP A 13 -2.66 7.71 -13.31
C ASP A 13 -1.98 7.23 -12.04
N PHE A 14 -0.71 6.82 -12.17
CA PHE A 14 0.10 6.37 -11.04
C PHE A 14 0.41 7.51 -10.07
N TRP A 15 0.82 8.66 -10.59
CA TRP A 15 1.08 9.86 -9.80
C TRP A 15 -0.18 10.32 -9.05
N GLU A 16 -1.32 10.40 -9.75
CA GLU A 16 -2.60 10.78 -9.15
C GLU A 16 -3.04 9.82 -8.05
N ALA A 17 -2.91 8.51 -8.26
CA ALA A 17 -3.31 7.52 -7.28
C ALA A 17 -2.47 7.62 -6.00
N ASN A 18 -1.17 7.88 -6.13
CA ASN A 18 -0.28 8.10 -4.99
C ASN A 18 -0.64 9.40 -4.25
N GLN A 19 -0.82 10.50 -4.97
CA GLN A 19 -1.24 11.79 -4.38
C GLN A 19 -2.55 11.65 -3.60
N LYS A 20 -3.56 10.99 -4.18
CA LYS A 20 -4.85 10.72 -3.51
C LYS A 20 -4.68 9.92 -2.23
N PHE A 21 -3.85 8.88 -2.23
CA PHE A 21 -3.61 8.05 -1.06
C PHE A 21 -2.90 8.80 0.07
N PHE A 22 -1.82 9.52 -0.23
CA PHE A 22 -1.05 10.26 0.78
C PHE A 22 -1.76 11.50 1.32
N ALA A 23 -2.66 12.10 0.54
CA ALA A 23 -3.47 13.24 0.97
C ALA A 23 -4.77 12.83 1.68
N MET A 24 -5.10 11.53 1.71
CA MET A 24 -6.34 11.05 2.28
C MET A 24 -6.33 11.20 3.81
N LYS A 25 -7.34 11.88 4.33
CA LYS A 25 -7.57 12.08 5.77
C LYS A 25 -9.03 11.85 6.09
N GLN A 26 -9.30 11.43 7.32
CA GLN A 26 -10.67 11.36 7.82
C GLN A 26 -11.26 12.77 7.88
N GLY A 27 -12.45 12.95 7.33
CA GLY A 27 -13.18 14.20 7.46
C GLY A 27 -13.62 14.44 8.91
N THR A 28 -13.72 15.71 9.32
CA THR A 28 -14.09 16.10 10.70
C THR A 28 -15.47 15.61 11.14
N THR A 29 -16.37 15.31 10.20
CA THR A 29 -17.70 14.75 10.44
C THR A 29 -17.85 13.35 9.84
N GLU A 30 -16.78 12.78 9.27
CA GLU A 30 -16.80 11.48 8.61
C GLU A 30 -16.74 10.36 9.67
N ASN A 31 -17.63 9.39 9.54
CA ASN A 31 -17.57 8.17 10.35
C ASN A 31 -16.34 7.35 9.96
N LEU A 32 -15.63 6.81 10.97
CA LEU A 32 -14.46 5.96 10.80
C LEU A 32 -14.67 4.80 9.81
N MET A 33 -15.85 4.19 9.79
CA MET A 33 -16.18 3.09 8.86
C MET A 33 -16.21 3.56 7.41
N HIS A 34 -16.79 4.73 7.14
CA HIS A 34 -16.78 5.31 5.79
C HIS A 34 -15.37 5.71 5.35
N PHE A 35 -14.58 6.28 6.28
CA PHE A 35 -13.17 6.59 6.02
C PHE A 35 -12.38 5.33 5.68
N LYS A 36 -12.55 4.26 6.46
CA LYS A 36 -11.92 2.95 6.24
C LYS A 36 -12.24 2.40 4.85
N GLU A 37 -13.50 2.42 4.44
CA GLU A 37 -13.90 1.92 3.12
C GLU A 37 -13.25 2.71 1.98
N ARG A 38 -13.20 4.04 2.08
CA ARG A 38 -12.51 4.91 1.11
C ARG A 38 -11.00 4.64 1.07
N PHE A 39 -10.39 4.49 2.24
CA PHE A 39 -8.97 4.22 2.38
C PHE A 39 -8.59 2.87 1.77
N LEU A 40 -9.35 1.81 2.07
CA LEU A 40 -9.14 0.48 1.50
C LEU A 40 -9.33 0.47 -0.02
N ARG A 41 -10.35 1.16 -0.54
CA ARG A 41 -10.54 1.25 -1.99
C ARG A 41 -9.37 1.95 -2.69
N GLN A 42 -8.81 3.01 -2.10
CA GLN A 42 -7.65 3.69 -2.68
C GLN A 42 -6.38 2.83 -2.58
N ALA A 43 -6.25 2.04 -1.52
CA ALA A 43 -5.18 1.07 -1.36
C ALA A 43 -5.21 -0.04 -2.42
N GLU A 44 -6.39 -0.58 -2.73
CA GLU A 44 -6.59 -1.58 -3.80
C GLU A 44 -6.13 -1.02 -5.16
N VAL A 45 -6.47 0.23 -5.46
CA VAL A 45 -6.00 0.90 -6.68
C VAL A 45 -4.47 0.97 -6.73
N LEU A 46 -3.81 1.31 -5.61
CA LEU A 46 -2.34 1.29 -5.56
C LEU A 46 -1.80 -0.12 -5.71
N GLN A 47 -2.43 -1.13 -5.12
CA GLN A 47 -2.01 -2.52 -5.25
C GLN A 47 -2.03 -2.99 -6.71
N ASP A 48 -3.10 -2.65 -7.43
CA ASP A 48 -3.25 -2.98 -8.84
C ASP A 48 -2.21 -2.26 -9.72
N LEU A 49 -1.86 -1.02 -9.39
CA LEU A 49 -0.89 -0.22 -10.14
C LEU A 49 0.57 -0.63 -9.87
N TYR A 50 0.95 -0.84 -8.62
CA TYR A 50 2.31 -1.23 -8.23
C TYR A 50 2.59 -2.71 -8.48
N GLY A 51 1.58 -3.56 -8.33
CA GLY A 51 1.70 -5.00 -8.32
C GLY A 51 2.34 -5.54 -7.04
N VAL A 52 2.02 -6.79 -6.72
CA VAL A 52 2.47 -7.49 -5.49
C VAL A 52 4.00 -7.55 -5.38
N ALA A 53 4.70 -7.68 -6.51
CA ALA A 53 6.16 -7.76 -6.54
C ALA A 53 6.84 -6.49 -6.01
N TRP A 54 6.26 -5.32 -6.26
CA TRP A 54 6.81 -4.05 -5.76
C TRP A 54 6.77 -4.01 -4.23
N PHE A 55 5.64 -4.39 -3.63
CA PHE A 55 5.47 -4.44 -2.18
C PHE A 55 6.42 -5.42 -1.51
N ARG A 56 6.58 -6.63 -2.09
CA ARG A 56 7.58 -7.60 -1.61
C ARG A 56 9.01 -7.05 -1.67
N ASN A 57 9.37 -6.35 -2.73
CA ASN A 57 10.69 -5.72 -2.86
C ASN A 57 10.87 -4.55 -1.89
N PHE A 58 9.81 -3.79 -1.62
CA PHE A 58 9.80 -2.74 -0.60
C PHE A 58 10.00 -3.33 0.80
N ALA A 59 9.33 -4.45 1.12
CA ALA A 59 9.45 -5.13 2.41
C ALA A 59 10.92 -5.39 2.80
N VAL A 60 11.72 -5.89 1.85
CA VAL A 60 13.14 -6.24 2.06
C VAL A 60 13.99 -5.01 2.45
N LYS A 61 13.55 -3.80 2.08
CA LYS A 61 14.24 -2.54 2.40
C LYS A 61 13.86 -1.98 3.78
N THR A 62 12.88 -2.56 4.45
CA THR A 62 12.40 -2.05 5.74
C THR A 62 13.29 -2.49 6.91
N LYS A 63 13.37 -1.65 7.95
CA LYS A 63 14.04 -2.02 9.21
C LYS A 63 13.37 -3.22 9.89
N ALA A 64 12.06 -3.35 9.76
CA ALA A 64 11.31 -4.48 10.29
C ALA A 64 11.76 -5.80 9.68
N TYR A 65 11.94 -5.87 8.34
CA TYR A 65 12.49 -7.06 7.69
C TYR A 65 13.93 -7.35 8.11
N ALA A 66 14.76 -6.30 8.23
CA ALA A 66 16.15 -6.44 8.66
C ALA A 66 16.29 -6.96 10.10
N ALA A 67 15.30 -6.70 10.96
CA ALA A 67 15.25 -7.18 12.34
C ALA A 67 14.87 -8.68 12.46
N ILE A 68 14.32 -9.29 11.41
CA ILE A 68 14.02 -10.72 11.39
C ILE A 68 15.33 -11.51 11.28
N ALA A 69 15.50 -12.52 12.14
CA ALA A 69 16.67 -13.39 12.15
C ALA A 69 16.95 -13.96 10.73
N SER A 70 18.22 -13.98 10.32
CA SER A 70 18.61 -14.44 8.98
C SER A 70 18.28 -15.90 8.73
N THR A 71 18.25 -16.71 9.79
CA THR A 71 17.91 -18.14 9.77
C THR A 71 16.41 -18.41 9.75
N ASP A 72 15.57 -17.41 10.02
CA ASP A 72 14.10 -17.54 10.01
C ASP A 72 13.54 -17.11 8.65
N THR A 73 13.68 -18.01 7.67
CA THR A 73 13.21 -17.78 6.30
C THR A 73 11.69 -17.69 6.23
N THR A 74 10.98 -18.47 7.05
CA THR A 74 9.51 -18.48 7.10
C THR A 74 8.96 -17.13 7.54
N ALA A 75 9.51 -16.53 8.61
CA ALA A 75 9.08 -15.21 9.06
C ALA A 75 9.38 -14.11 8.03
N LYS A 76 10.51 -14.21 7.31
CA LYS A 76 10.85 -13.28 6.23
C LYS A 76 9.91 -13.37 5.04
N ASP A 77 9.55 -14.59 4.64
CA ASP A 77 8.59 -14.81 3.55
C ASP A 77 7.21 -14.31 3.93
N LYS A 78 6.75 -14.65 5.14
CA LYS A 78 5.49 -14.12 5.67
C LYS A 78 5.46 -12.60 5.72
N PHE A 79 6.52 -11.95 6.21
CA PHE A 79 6.59 -10.49 6.26
C PHE A 79 6.50 -9.85 4.87
N LYS A 80 7.12 -10.46 3.85
CA LYS A 80 7.02 -9.97 2.46
C LYS A 80 5.59 -10.08 1.92
N ASP A 81 4.84 -11.09 2.35
CA ASP A 81 3.46 -11.32 1.91
C ASP A 81 2.48 -10.38 2.63
N ASP A 82 2.72 -10.13 3.92
CA ASP A 82 1.87 -9.29 4.78
C ASP A 82 2.20 -7.79 4.67
N ILE A 83 3.29 -7.41 3.97
CA ILE A 83 3.78 -6.02 3.96
C ILE A 83 2.75 -5.00 3.44
N PHE A 84 1.91 -5.41 2.49
CA PHE A 84 0.89 -4.54 1.95
C PHE A 84 -0.10 -4.16 3.06
N GLU A 85 -0.63 -5.15 3.77
CA GLU A 85 -1.53 -4.93 4.91
C GLU A 85 -0.87 -4.10 6.02
N ALA A 86 0.42 -4.32 6.29
CA ALA A 86 1.17 -3.53 7.27
C ALA A 86 1.30 -2.05 6.87
N VAL A 87 1.55 -1.77 5.58
CA VAL A 87 1.55 -0.39 5.04
C VAL A 87 0.17 0.24 5.16
N LEU A 88 -0.90 -0.51 4.86
CA LEU A 88 -2.26 -0.02 4.99
C LEU A 88 -2.63 0.30 6.43
N ALA A 89 -2.33 -0.61 7.36
CA ALA A 89 -2.61 -0.41 8.78
C ALA A 89 -1.88 0.83 9.31
N THR A 90 -0.61 1.01 8.92
CA THR A 90 0.18 2.18 9.32
C THR A 90 -0.40 3.47 8.73
N GLY A 91 -0.71 3.48 7.43
CA GLY A 91 -1.30 4.64 6.77
C GLY A 91 -2.68 5.00 7.32
N PHE A 92 -3.50 4.00 7.63
CA PHE A 92 -4.80 4.21 8.27
C PHE A 92 -4.64 4.87 9.63
N LEU A 93 -3.78 4.33 10.50
CA LEU A 93 -3.52 4.88 11.84
C LEU A 93 -2.96 6.30 11.82
N CYS A 94 -2.12 6.64 10.84
CA CYS A 94 -1.57 7.99 10.72
C CYS A 94 -2.57 9.01 10.14
N ASN A 95 -3.65 8.56 9.51
CA ASN A 95 -4.58 9.41 8.75
C ASN A 95 -6.03 9.40 9.28
N CYS A 96 -6.35 8.52 10.23
CA CYS A 96 -7.55 8.64 11.06
C CYS A 96 -7.23 9.50 12.30
N ASP A 97 -8.09 10.47 12.60
CA ASP A 97 -8.01 11.30 13.82
C ASP A 97 -8.40 10.49 15.07
#